data_AF-A0AAV7YS71-F1
#
_entry.id   AF-A0AAV7YS71-F1
#
_cell.length_a   1.000
_cell.length_b   1.000
_cell.length_c   1.000
_cell.angle_alpha   90.00
_cell.angle_beta   90.00
_cell.angle_gamma   90.00
#
_symmetry.space_group_name_H-M   'P 1'
#
loop_
_entity.id
_entity.type
_entity.pdbx_description
1 polymer ?
#
loop_
_entity_poly.entity_id
_entity_poly.type
_entity_poly.pdbx_seq_one_letter_code
_entity_poly.pdbx_strand_id
1 'polypeptide(L)'
;MIRLYNRQECTDFTLNGIGVHRIILEARLKRENIDKIEKYFSKKSQKKTNEFLKWVYSGSSNSSDLVKQMFEEMNLNNIKYFNKNGRNNLINDLKQLYEDDSSKDFSIDVNNETIKCHRIILQARSDLYRGMFINVGNVGNKVKDYSNRSPQTIKALIKFFYYDEFDKGELNDKVLGELLYAKDYYQISSDLPIQELEELREKIENDEDYDEFEVDEGNDGDEEKDDEEKEDQDSSNDN
;
A
#
# COMPACT_ATOMS: atom_id res chain seq x y z
N MET A 1 1.09 17.59 5.33
CA MET A 1 0.44 17.63 6.68
C MET A 1 -0.62 16.53 6.72
N ILE A 2 -0.28 15.36 7.27
CA ILE A 2 -1.15 14.17 7.27
C ILE A 2 -2.37 14.45 8.19
N ARG A 3 -3.56 14.63 7.61
CA ARG A 3 -4.83 14.73 8.34
C ARG A 3 -5.26 13.35 8.85
N LEU A 4 -4.64 12.87 9.92
CA LEU A 4 -5.05 11.63 10.62
C LEU A 4 -5.93 11.87 11.85
N TYR A 5 -6.37 13.09 12.14
CA TYR A 5 -6.96 13.40 13.44
C TYR A 5 -8.25 14.21 13.34
N ASN A 6 -9.40 13.51 13.25
CA ASN A 6 -10.63 14.02 13.86
C ASN A 6 -11.77 12.99 14.01
N ARG A 7 -11.55 11.84 14.67
CA ARG A 7 -12.67 11.07 15.24
C ARG A 7 -12.29 10.47 16.60
N GLN A 8 -12.96 10.94 17.66
CA GLN A 8 -12.94 10.33 19.00
C GLN A 8 -13.51 8.89 19.01
N GLU A 9 -14.04 8.40 17.88
CA GLU A 9 -14.68 7.09 17.74
C GLU A 9 -13.71 5.90 17.67
N CYS A 10 -12.41 6.12 17.48
CA CYS A 10 -11.44 5.03 17.28
C CYS A 10 -10.45 4.82 18.45
N THR A 11 -10.36 5.76 19.38
CA THR A 11 -9.46 5.66 20.54
C THR A 11 -10.21 5.13 21.76
N ASP A 12 -9.84 3.94 22.23
CA ASP A 12 -10.48 3.20 23.32
C ASP A 12 -9.69 3.24 24.64
N PHE A 13 -8.57 3.97 24.66
CA PHE A 13 -7.70 4.10 25.82
C PHE A 13 -7.16 5.52 25.93
N THR A 14 -6.68 5.92 27.11
CA THR A 14 -6.07 7.23 27.31
C THR A 14 -4.73 7.14 28.02
N LEU A 15 -3.76 7.92 27.55
CA LEU A 15 -2.49 8.14 28.24
C LEU A 15 -2.35 9.61 28.56
N ASN A 16 -2.37 9.95 29.85
CA ASN A 16 -2.28 11.35 30.31
C ASN A 16 -3.32 12.27 29.65
N GLY A 17 -4.56 11.79 29.56
CA GLY A 17 -5.67 12.51 28.92
C GLY A 17 -5.64 12.56 27.38
N ILE A 18 -4.65 11.93 26.74
CA ILE A 18 -4.58 11.81 25.27
C ILE A 18 -5.20 10.49 24.84
N GLY A 19 -6.20 10.55 23.95
CA GLY A 19 -6.83 9.37 23.35
C GLY A 19 -5.85 8.58 22.49
N VAL A 20 -5.81 7.27 22.67
CA VAL A 20 -4.92 6.33 21.97
C VAL A 20 -5.64 5.03 21.66
N HIS A 21 -5.20 4.36 20.59
CA HIS A 21 -5.69 3.03 20.23
C HIS A 21 -4.98 1.98 21.09
N ARG A 22 -5.70 1.32 22.00
CA ARG A 22 -5.17 0.30 22.90
C ARG A 22 -4.47 -0.81 22.14
N ILE A 23 -5.10 -1.24 21.04
CA ILE A 23 -4.57 -2.31 20.17
C ILE A 23 -3.17 -1.98 19.61
N ILE A 24 -2.90 -0.72 19.27
CA ILE A 24 -1.57 -0.30 18.77
C ILE A 24 -0.54 -0.32 19.89
N LEU A 25 -0.91 0.13 21.09
CA LEU A 25 -0.04 0.04 22.26
C LEU A 25 0.27 -1.41 22.61
N GLU A 26 -0.74 -2.28 22.64
CA GLU A 26 -0.57 -3.71 22.93
C GLU A 26 0.30 -4.38 21.87
N ALA A 27 0.12 -4.07 20.59
CA ALA A 27 0.93 -4.63 19.52
C ALA A 27 2.41 -4.22 19.64
N ARG A 28 2.69 -2.96 20.00
CA ARG A 28 4.07 -2.43 20.02
C ARG A 28 4.80 -2.66 21.34
N LEU A 29 4.07 -2.65 22.45
CA LEU A 29 4.64 -2.66 23.80
C LEU A 29 4.27 -3.92 24.58
N LYS A 30 3.43 -4.77 24.01
CA LYS A 30 2.79 -5.95 24.62
C LYS A 30 1.73 -5.63 25.66
N ARG A 31 0.70 -6.47 25.69
CA ARG A 31 -0.45 -6.33 26.58
C ARG A 31 -0.09 -6.36 28.05
N GLU A 32 0.90 -7.18 28.46
CA GLU A 32 1.34 -7.25 29.86
C GLU A 32 1.98 -5.96 30.40
N ASN A 33 2.38 -5.03 29.52
CA ASN A 33 3.05 -3.80 29.93
C ASN A 33 2.10 -2.58 30.04
N ILE A 34 0.84 -2.72 29.62
CA ILE A 34 -0.09 -1.58 29.50
C ILE A 34 -0.32 -0.87 30.84
N ASP A 35 -0.59 -1.60 31.92
CA ASP A 35 -0.83 -1.02 33.25
C ASP A 35 0.40 -0.25 33.76
N LYS A 36 1.61 -0.74 33.43
CA LYS A 36 2.88 -0.10 33.78
C LYS A 36 3.07 1.22 33.03
N ILE A 37 2.72 1.23 31.74
CA ILE A 37 2.79 2.40 30.86
C ILE A 37 1.79 3.45 31.32
N GLU A 38 0.55 3.06 31.61
CA GLU A 38 -0.48 3.97 32.11
C GLU A 38 -0.05 4.64 33.43
N LYS A 39 0.39 3.82 34.39
CA LYS A 39 0.91 4.31 35.67
C LYS A 39 2.11 5.25 35.49
N TYR A 40 3.00 4.96 34.54
CA TYR A 40 4.12 5.82 34.22
C TYR A 40 3.67 7.18 33.66
N PHE A 41 2.81 7.18 32.64
CA PHE A 41 2.40 8.41 31.96
C PHE A 41 1.39 9.26 32.76
N SER A 42 0.69 8.69 33.74
CA SER A 42 -0.15 9.46 34.69
C SER A 42 0.62 10.55 35.46
N LYS A 43 1.96 10.43 35.52
CA LYS A 43 2.86 11.34 36.25
C LYS A 43 3.77 12.17 35.35
N LYS A 44 3.62 12.08 34.02
CA LYS A 44 4.51 12.73 33.06
C LYS A 44 3.81 13.93 32.43
N SER A 45 4.61 14.86 31.89
CA SER A 45 4.05 15.99 31.17
C SER A 45 3.43 15.54 29.84
N GLN A 46 2.42 16.25 29.38
CA GLN A 46 1.76 15.96 28.10
C GLN A 46 2.75 16.04 26.92
N LYS A 47 3.77 16.91 27.02
CA LYS A 47 4.90 16.96 26.06
C LYS A 47 5.66 15.63 26.02
N LYS A 48 6.03 15.07 27.17
CA LYS A 48 6.75 13.79 27.25
C LYS A 48 5.87 12.64 26.74
N THR A 49 4.58 12.65 27.06
CA THR A 49 3.60 11.70 26.52
C THR A 49 3.50 11.80 25.00
N ASN A 50 3.40 13.00 24.43
CA ASN A 50 3.31 13.20 22.99
C ASN A 50 4.55 12.69 22.24
N GLU A 51 5.77 12.92 22.77
CA GLU A 51 6.99 12.37 22.14
C GLU A 51 7.01 10.84 22.17
N PHE A 52 6.55 10.23 23.25
CA PHE A 52 6.39 8.77 23.31
C PHE A 52 5.36 8.28 22.29
N LEU A 53 4.19 8.93 22.20
CA LEU A 53 3.14 8.55 21.26
C LEU A 53 3.60 8.73 19.81
N LYS A 54 4.33 9.80 19.47
CA LYS A 54 4.94 9.94 18.15
C LYS A 54 5.79 8.72 17.80
N TRP A 55 6.61 8.25 18.74
CA TRP A 55 7.38 7.02 18.55
C TRP A 55 6.47 5.78 18.43
N VAL A 56 5.43 5.64 19.27
CA VAL A 56 4.47 4.53 19.18
C VAL A 56 3.78 4.49 17.82
N TYR A 57 3.41 5.61 17.22
CA TYR A 57 2.68 5.58 15.93
C TYR A 57 3.58 5.56 14.70
N SER A 58 4.80 6.12 14.78
CA SER A 58 5.66 6.27 13.60
C SER A 58 6.96 5.49 13.65
N GLY A 59 7.34 4.96 14.82
CA GLY A 59 8.68 4.44 15.06
C GLY A 59 9.79 5.48 14.94
N SER A 60 9.42 6.75 14.73
CA SER A 60 10.31 7.90 14.62
C SER A 60 10.09 8.84 15.80
N SER A 61 11.18 9.31 16.36
CA SER A 61 11.18 10.34 17.39
C SER A 61 12.39 11.22 17.14
N ASN A 62 12.17 12.52 17.02
CA ASN A 62 13.25 13.52 17.01
C ASN A 62 14.08 13.46 18.32
N SER A 63 13.55 12.78 19.35
CA SER A 63 14.18 12.57 20.64
C SER A 63 14.33 11.06 20.93
N SER A 64 14.98 10.32 20.03
CA SER A 64 15.27 8.89 20.19
C SER A 64 15.74 8.56 21.62
N ASP A 65 16.65 9.37 22.15
CA ASP A 65 17.27 9.11 23.45
C ASP A 65 16.31 9.39 24.62
N LEU A 66 15.41 10.36 24.47
CA LEU A 66 14.33 10.59 25.44
C LEU A 66 13.40 9.38 25.49
N VAL A 67 13.04 8.80 24.36
CA VAL A 67 12.17 7.61 24.33
C VAL A 67 12.91 6.42 24.93
N LYS A 68 14.18 6.19 24.59
CA LYS A 68 15.01 5.16 25.24
C LYS A 68 15.05 5.32 26.76
N GLN A 69 15.28 6.54 27.25
CA GLN A 69 15.23 6.84 28.68
C GLN A 69 13.86 6.49 29.30
N MET A 70 12.75 6.73 28.59
CA MET A 70 11.42 6.31 29.08
C MET A 70 11.29 4.79 29.17
N PHE A 71 11.81 4.04 28.20
CA PHE A 71 11.84 2.57 28.27
C PHE A 71 12.66 2.09 29.48
N GLU A 72 13.79 2.73 29.77
CA GLU A 72 14.61 2.44 30.96
C GLU A 72 13.88 2.76 32.26
N GLU A 73 13.29 3.94 32.39
CA GLU A 73 12.51 4.34 33.56
C GLU A 73 11.31 3.41 33.79
N MET A 74 10.69 2.93 32.71
CA MET A 74 9.61 1.94 32.77
C MET A 74 10.14 0.51 32.94
N ASN A 75 11.45 0.26 33.01
CA ASN A 75 12.05 -1.07 33.00
C ASN A 75 11.41 -1.98 31.92
N LEU A 76 11.32 -1.46 30.70
CA LEU A 76 10.87 -2.15 29.49
C LEU A 76 12.06 -2.52 28.60
N ASN A 77 13.25 -2.61 29.18
CA ASN A 77 14.58 -2.71 28.54
C ASN A 77 14.78 -3.96 27.70
N ASN A 78 14.05 -4.04 26.61
CA ASN A 78 14.32 -4.95 25.53
C ASN A 78 14.64 -4.10 24.30
N ILE A 79 15.93 -3.81 24.15
CA ILE A 79 16.50 -3.09 23.00
C ILE A 79 16.01 -3.71 21.69
N LYS A 80 15.71 -5.02 21.66
CA LYS A 80 15.09 -5.71 20.52
C LYS A 80 13.72 -5.14 20.15
N TYR A 81 12.87 -4.76 21.12
CA TYR A 81 11.56 -4.15 20.85
C TYR A 81 11.66 -2.70 20.41
N PHE A 82 12.57 -1.92 21.01
CA PHE A 82 12.81 -0.55 20.57
C PHE A 82 13.27 -0.53 19.10
N ASN A 83 14.23 -1.41 18.79
CA ASN A 83 14.74 -1.55 17.43
C ASN A 83 13.65 -2.08 16.50
N LYS A 84 12.96 -3.19 16.83
CA LYS A 84 11.88 -3.76 16.00
C LYS A 84 10.79 -2.73 15.66
N ASN A 85 10.45 -1.84 16.59
CA ASN A 85 9.39 -0.84 16.37
C ASN A 85 9.88 0.48 15.75
N GLY A 86 11.18 0.59 15.42
CA GLY A 86 11.74 1.75 14.72
C GLY A 86 11.24 1.87 13.27
N ARG A 87 11.34 3.08 12.69
CA ARG A 87 10.86 3.39 11.32
C ARG A 87 11.30 2.37 10.27
N ASN A 88 12.59 2.04 10.22
CA ASN A 88 13.15 1.13 9.21
C ASN A 88 12.57 -0.29 9.34
N ASN A 89 12.28 -0.74 10.55
CA ASN A 89 11.74 -2.06 10.77
C ASN A 89 10.24 -2.13 10.47
N LEU A 90 9.48 -1.04 10.65
CA LEU A 90 8.09 -0.98 10.16
C LEU A 90 8.03 -1.08 8.63
N ILE A 91 8.92 -0.37 7.92
CA ILE A 91 9.01 -0.47 6.46
C ILE A 91 9.38 -1.91 6.05
N ASN A 92 10.35 -2.55 6.74
CA ASN A 92 10.71 -3.93 6.46
C ASN A 92 9.58 -4.92 6.76
N ASP A 93 8.82 -4.72 7.84
CA ASP A 93 7.64 -5.53 8.17
C ASP A 93 6.56 -5.36 7.07
N LEU A 94 6.36 -4.15 6.54
CA LEU A 94 5.44 -3.90 5.42
C LEU A 94 5.93 -4.49 4.09
N LYS A 95 7.25 -4.46 3.83
CA LYS A 95 7.86 -5.16 2.68
C LYS A 95 7.63 -6.67 2.79
N GLN A 96 7.87 -7.27 3.95
CA GLN A 96 7.56 -8.70 4.19
C GLN A 96 6.06 -9.00 4.03
N LEU A 97 5.19 -8.12 4.53
CA LEU A 97 3.75 -8.25 4.36
C LEU A 97 3.33 -8.16 2.88
N TYR A 98 3.98 -7.33 2.08
CA TYR A 98 3.73 -7.26 0.64
C TYR A 98 4.11 -8.57 -0.07
N GLU A 99 5.21 -9.21 0.32
CA GLU A 99 5.65 -10.50 -0.24
C GLU A 99 4.83 -11.70 0.27
N ASP A 100 4.21 -11.59 1.45
CA ASP A 100 3.37 -12.65 2.02
C ASP A 100 2.04 -12.77 1.27
N ASP A 101 1.97 -13.74 0.36
CA ASP A 101 0.77 -14.03 -0.42
C ASP A 101 -0.37 -14.65 0.41
N SER A 102 -0.06 -15.21 1.58
CA SER A 102 -1.03 -15.93 2.42
C SER A 102 -1.91 -15.00 3.25
N SER A 103 -1.44 -13.78 3.54
CA SER A 103 -2.18 -12.79 4.32
C SER A 103 -3.05 -11.85 3.48
N LYS A 104 -2.87 -11.85 2.15
CA LYS A 104 -3.59 -10.96 1.22
C LYS A 104 -5.08 -11.31 1.18
N ASP A 105 -5.92 -10.32 1.49
CA ASP A 105 -7.37 -10.47 1.66
C ASP A 105 -8.19 -9.80 0.52
N PHE A 106 -7.49 -9.29 -0.49
CA PHE A 106 -8.09 -8.57 -1.61
C PHE A 106 -7.34 -8.77 -2.92
N SER A 107 -8.02 -8.54 -4.03
CA SER A 107 -7.48 -8.67 -5.38
C SER A 107 -8.01 -7.59 -6.30
N ILE A 108 -7.15 -7.10 -7.20
CA ILE A 108 -7.50 -6.09 -8.21
C ILE A 108 -7.24 -6.71 -9.58
N ASP A 109 -8.26 -6.79 -10.42
CA ASP A 109 -8.14 -7.21 -11.81
C ASP A 109 -7.80 -6.04 -12.71
N VAL A 110 -6.70 -6.16 -13.44
CA VAL A 110 -6.17 -5.14 -14.35
C VAL A 110 -5.76 -5.83 -15.64
N ASN A 111 -6.40 -5.52 -16.77
CA ASN A 111 -6.02 -6.02 -18.11
C ASN A 111 -5.60 -7.50 -18.15
N ASN A 112 -6.46 -8.39 -17.64
CA ASN A 112 -6.27 -9.86 -17.56
C ASN A 112 -5.27 -10.36 -16.50
N GLU A 113 -4.66 -9.47 -15.72
CA GLU A 113 -3.87 -9.84 -14.54
C GLU A 113 -4.66 -9.61 -13.24
N THR A 114 -4.42 -10.45 -12.24
CA THR A 114 -4.97 -10.27 -10.88
C THR A 114 -3.84 -9.94 -9.91
N ILE A 115 -3.91 -8.78 -9.28
CA ILE A 115 -2.94 -8.30 -8.30
C ILE A 115 -3.53 -8.46 -6.89
N LYS A 116 -2.94 -9.35 -6.09
CA LYS A 116 -3.35 -9.55 -4.69
C LYS A 116 -2.75 -8.47 -3.78
N CYS A 117 -3.51 -8.03 -2.77
CA CYS A 117 -3.07 -7.02 -1.81
C CYS A 117 -3.91 -7.06 -0.51
N HIS A 118 -3.64 -6.10 0.39
CA HIS A 118 -4.35 -5.95 1.66
C HIS A 118 -5.30 -4.75 1.64
N ARG A 119 -6.59 -4.96 1.95
CA ARG A 119 -7.59 -3.88 2.00
C ARG A 119 -7.17 -2.74 2.92
N ILE A 120 -6.58 -3.08 4.06
CA ILE A 120 -6.21 -2.09 5.07
C ILE A 120 -5.16 -1.10 4.55
N ILE A 121 -4.22 -1.58 3.72
CA ILE A 121 -3.19 -0.74 3.11
C ILE A 121 -3.81 0.18 2.06
N LEU A 122 -4.68 -0.35 1.19
CA LEU A 122 -5.39 0.47 0.20
C LEU A 122 -6.22 1.58 0.87
N GLN A 123 -7.03 1.23 1.88
CA GLN A 123 -7.84 2.20 2.63
C GLN A 123 -7.00 3.29 3.30
N ALA A 124 -5.83 2.92 3.83
CA ALA A 124 -4.97 3.85 4.51
C ALA A 124 -4.32 4.88 3.57
N ARG A 125 -4.11 4.51 2.29
CA ARG A 125 -3.26 5.25 1.35
C ARG A 125 -4.02 5.91 0.20
N SER A 126 -5.28 5.55 0.01
CA SER A 126 -6.14 6.05 -1.07
C SER A 126 -7.55 6.30 -0.57
N ASP A 127 -8.04 7.53 -0.75
CA ASP A 127 -9.39 7.90 -0.37
C ASP A 127 -10.44 7.26 -1.29
N LEU A 128 -10.08 6.96 -2.54
CA LEU A 128 -10.91 6.15 -3.45
C LEU A 128 -11.20 4.77 -2.84
N TYR A 129 -10.15 4.03 -2.48
CA TYR A 129 -10.32 2.71 -1.89
C TYR A 129 -10.98 2.79 -0.51
N ARG A 130 -10.65 3.79 0.30
CA ARG A 130 -11.34 4.04 1.57
C ARG A 130 -12.85 4.19 1.37
N GLY A 131 -13.28 5.03 0.42
CA GLY A 131 -14.68 5.23 0.09
C GLY A 131 -15.34 3.96 -0.42
N MET A 132 -14.64 3.19 -1.27
CA MET A 132 -15.14 1.93 -1.81
C MET A 132 -15.41 0.88 -0.71
N PHE A 133 -14.53 0.75 0.27
CA PHE A 133 -14.68 -0.28 1.31
C PHE A 133 -15.64 0.15 2.44
N ILE A 134 -15.55 1.41 2.89
CA ILE A 134 -16.32 1.88 4.05
C ILE A 134 -17.69 2.42 3.64
N ASN A 135 -17.75 3.28 2.62
CA ASN A 135 -18.98 4.01 2.31
C ASN A 135 -19.91 3.21 1.39
N VAL A 136 -19.33 2.46 0.44
CA VAL A 136 -20.09 1.64 -0.50
C VAL A 136 -20.33 0.22 0.06
N GLY A 137 -19.60 -0.18 1.11
CA GLY A 137 -19.78 -1.46 1.79
C GLY A 137 -19.42 -2.65 0.91
N ASN A 138 -18.44 -2.52 0.00
CA ASN A 138 -18.07 -3.59 -0.90
C ASN A 138 -17.46 -4.77 -0.12
N VAL A 139 -18.25 -5.83 0.05
CA VAL A 139 -17.88 -7.06 0.75
C VAL A 139 -17.00 -7.98 -0.11
N GLY A 140 -17.01 -7.81 -1.43
CA GLY A 140 -16.23 -8.60 -2.37
C GLY A 140 -14.74 -8.55 -2.06
N ASN A 141 -14.05 -9.67 -2.26
CA ASN A 141 -12.59 -9.80 -2.11
C ASN A 141 -11.84 -9.50 -3.42
N LYS A 142 -12.54 -9.00 -4.44
CA LYS A 142 -12.00 -8.69 -5.76
C LYS A 142 -12.68 -7.44 -6.33
N VAL A 143 -11.95 -6.62 -7.06
CA VAL A 143 -12.49 -5.52 -7.87
C VAL A 143 -11.79 -5.45 -9.21
N LYS A 144 -12.47 -4.97 -10.24
CA LYS A 144 -11.86 -4.63 -11.53
C LYS A 144 -11.41 -3.18 -11.52
N ASP A 145 -10.16 -2.93 -11.90
CA ASP A 145 -9.64 -1.59 -12.11
C ASP A 145 -10.08 -1.08 -13.50
N TYR A 146 -10.65 0.12 -13.52
CA TYR A 146 -11.13 0.79 -14.73
C TYR A 146 -10.32 2.05 -15.04
N SER A 147 -9.08 2.12 -14.54
CA SER A 147 -8.25 3.31 -14.70
C SER A 147 -7.52 3.37 -16.05
N ASN A 148 -7.65 2.33 -16.88
CA ASN A 148 -6.91 2.13 -18.12
C ASN A 148 -5.38 2.15 -17.95
N ARG A 149 -4.88 1.83 -16.75
CA ARG A 149 -3.45 1.69 -16.48
C ARG A 149 -2.96 0.27 -16.72
N SER A 150 -1.68 0.13 -16.99
CA SER A 150 -1.02 -1.15 -17.10
C SER A 150 -0.96 -1.89 -15.74
N PRO A 151 -0.95 -3.23 -15.74
CA PRO A 151 -0.73 -4.02 -14.52
C PRO A 151 0.56 -3.64 -13.78
N GLN A 152 1.62 -3.28 -14.52
CA GLN A 152 2.90 -2.83 -13.99
C GLN A 152 2.74 -1.55 -13.15
N THR A 153 2.01 -0.56 -13.67
CA THR A 153 1.72 0.67 -12.93
C THR A 153 0.93 0.41 -11.66
N ILE A 154 -0.07 -0.47 -11.70
CA ILE A 154 -0.86 -0.80 -10.50
C ILE A 154 0.00 -1.54 -9.47
N LYS A 155 0.90 -2.44 -9.90
CA LYS A 155 1.87 -3.08 -9.01
C LYS A 155 2.81 -2.06 -8.37
N ALA A 156 3.39 -1.15 -9.15
CA ALA A 156 4.27 -0.09 -8.66
C ALA A 156 3.56 0.84 -7.68
N LEU A 157 2.31 1.21 -7.96
CA LEU A 157 1.49 2.03 -7.09
C LEU A 157 1.17 1.31 -5.76
N ILE A 158 0.81 0.03 -5.82
CA ILE A 158 0.54 -0.77 -4.63
C ILE A 158 1.82 -0.89 -3.80
N LYS A 159 2.97 -1.19 -4.40
CA LYS A 159 4.28 -1.19 -3.73
C LYS A 159 4.54 0.13 -2.98
N PHE A 160 4.32 1.25 -3.65
CA PHE A 160 4.40 2.58 -3.04
C PHE A 160 3.46 2.74 -1.84
N PHE A 161 2.26 2.14 -1.86
CA PHE A 161 1.37 2.16 -0.70
C PHE A 161 1.92 1.42 0.53
N TYR A 162 2.74 0.37 0.36
CA TYR A 162 3.33 -0.34 1.50
C TYR A 162 4.53 0.39 2.09
N TYR A 163 5.41 0.96 1.27
CA TYR A 163 6.72 1.42 1.76
C TYR A 163 7.17 2.79 1.26
N ASP A 164 6.31 3.57 0.58
CA ASP A 164 6.54 4.98 0.22
C ASP A 164 7.76 5.21 -0.71
N GLU A 165 8.16 4.16 -1.45
CA GLU A 165 9.28 4.18 -2.39
C GLU A 165 8.87 3.48 -3.69
N PHE A 166 9.44 3.92 -4.81
CA PHE A 166 9.37 3.21 -6.07
C PHE A 166 10.67 2.46 -6.35
N ASP A 167 10.57 1.28 -6.94
CA ASP A 167 11.72 0.58 -7.49
C ASP A 167 12.04 1.15 -8.88
N LYS A 168 13.09 1.96 -8.97
CA LYS A 168 13.49 2.65 -10.20
C LYS A 168 13.81 1.68 -11.34
N GLY A 169 14.21 0.44 -11.04
CA GLY A 169 14.45 -0.58 -12.06
C GLY A 169 13.19 -1.11 -12.74
N GLU A 170 12.01 -0.89 -12.14
CA GLU A 170 10.71 -1.32 -12.68
C GLU A 170 9.95 -0.19 -13.39
N LEU A 171 10.51 1.03 -13.41
CA LEU A 171 9.87 2.23 -13.97
C LEU A 171 10.41 2.53 -15.38
N ASN A 172 9.63 2.17 -16.40
CA ASN A 172 9.86 2.63 -17.78
C ASN A 172 9.02 3.88 -18.09
N ASP A 173 9.24 4.49 -19.26
CA ASP A 173 8.53 5.72 -19.67
C ASP A 173 7.00 5.59 -19.57
N LYS A 174 6.44 4.47 -20.06
CA LYS A 174 5.01 4.19 -19.98
C LYS A 174 4.49 4.17 -18.54
N VAL A 175 5.17 3.43 -17.65
CA VAL A 175 4.77 3.32 -16.24
C VAL A 175 4.87 4.68 -15.55
N LEU A 176 5.93 5.44 -15.82
CA LEU A 176 6.09 6.80 -15.29
C LEU A 176 4.97 7.72 -15.74
N GLY A 177 4.66 7.74 -17.04
CA GLY A 177 3.55 8.52 -17.60
C GLY A 177 2.22 8.18 -16.92
N GLU A 178 1.92 6.89 -16.74
CA GLU A 178 0.68 6.46 -16.07
C GLU A 178 0.64 6.79 -14.56
N LEU A 179 1.78 6.76 -13.87
CA LEU A 179 1.93 7.11 -12.45
C LEU A 179 1.72 8.60 -12.19
N LEU A 180 2.16 9.48 -13.08
CA LEU A 180 2.00 10.94 -12.92
C LEU A 180 0.52 11.33 -12.76
N TYR A 181 -0.38 10.63 -13.45
CA TYR A 181 -1.83 10.85 -13.34
C TYR A 181 -2.51 9.98 -12.25
N ALA A 182 -1.78 9.08 -11.58
CA ALA A 182 -2.33 8.15 -10.61
C ALA A 182 -2.81 8.86 -9.34
N LYS A 183 -2.15 9.96 -8.95
CA LYS A 183 -2.49 10.70 -7.72
C LYS A 183 -3.95 11.13 -7.70
N ASP A 184 -4.42 11.76 -8.78
CA ASP A 184 -5.77 12.32 -8.85
C ASP A 184 -6.83 11.21 -8.94
N TYR A 185 -6.59 10.20 -9.77
CA TYR A 185 -7.53 9.09 -9.95
C TYR A 185 -7.72 8.28 -8.65
N TYR A 186 -6.61 7.87 -8.03
CA TYR A 186 -6.66 7.06 -6.81
C TYR A 186 -6.82 7.89 -5.53
N GLN A 187 -6.86 9.22 -5.64
CA GLN A 187 -6.99 10.13 -4.50
C GLN A 187 -5.98 9.78 -3.40
N ILE A 188 -4.71 9.70 -3.79
CA ILE A 188 -3.64 9.24 -2.91
C ILE A 188 -3.42 10.28 -1.81
N SER A 189 -3.55 9.87 -0.56
CA SER A 189 -3.48 10.77 0.59
C SER A 189 -2.04 11.17 0.98
N SER A 190 -1.03 10.45 0.46
CA SER A 190 0.39 10.80 0.59
C SER A 190 0.87 11.70 -0.54
N ASP A 191 1.97 12.41 -0.28
CA ASP A 191 2.67 13.19 -1.30
C ASP A 191 3.40 12.22 -2.24
N LEU A 192 2.67 11.64 -3.21
CA LEU A 192 3.28 10.94 -4.34
C LEU A 192 4.40 11.85 -4.89
N PRO A 193 5.65 11.36 -5.04
CA PRO A 193 6.80 12.20 -5.38
C PRO A 193 6.79 12.56 -6.87
N ILE A 194 5.80 13.35 -7.29
CA ILE A 194 5.54 13.73 -8.70
C ILE A 194 6.80 14.32 -9.34
N GLN A 195 7.46 15.25 -8.65
CA GLN A 195 8.69 15.87 -9.14
C GLN A 195 9.80 14.84 -9.42
N GLU A 196 9.97 13.85 -8.55
CA GLU A 196 10.96 12.79 -8.76
C GLU A 196 10.59 11.89 -9.95
N LEU A 197 9.30 11.63 -10.15
CA LEU A 197 8.81 10.86 -11.29
C LEU A 197 8.99 11.62 -12.61
N GLU A 198 8.76 12.94 -12.63
CA GLU A 198 9.01 13.82 -13.78
C GLU A 198 10.51 13.84 -14.12
N GLU A 199 11.38 14.07 -13.13
CA GLU A 199 12.83 14.05 -13.33
C GLU A 199 13.35 12.70 -13.83
N LEU A 200 12.75 11.59 -13.37
CA LEU A 200 13.14 10.25 -13.82
C LEU A 200 12.68 10.00 -15.26
N ARG A 201 11.50 10.49 -15.62
CA ARG A 201 10.96 10.38 -16.98
C ARG A 201 11.80 11.18 -17.98
N GLU A 202 12.15 12.42 -17.64
CA GLU A 202 13.04 13.24 -18.47
C GLU A 202 14.42 12.58 -18.67
N LYS A 203 14.96 11.90 -17.66
CA LYS A 203 16.24 11.18 -17.81
C LYS A 203 16.13 10.01 -18.79
N ILE A 204 15.03 9.27 -18.76
CA ILE A 204 14.76 8.16 -19.67
C ILE A 204 14.57 8.67 -21.11
N GLU A 205 13.85 9.79 -21.29
CA GLU A 205 13.66 10.41 -22.61
C GLU A 205 14.96 11.01 -23.20
N ASN A 206 15.90 11.44 -22.35
CA ASN A 206 17.17 12.05 -22.78
C ASN A 206 18.34 11.05 -22.85
N ASP A 207 18.16 9.78 -22.47
CA ASP A 207 19.13 8.72 -22.74
C ASP A 207 18.96 8.33 -24.22
N GLU A 208 19.83 8.85 -25.09
CA GLU A 208 19.82 8.68 -26.57
C GLU A 208 20.08 7.22 -27.06
N ASP A 209 19.78 6.20 -26.25
CA ASP A 209 20.03 4.77 -26.52
C ASP A 209 18.74 3.91 -26.44
N TYR A 210 17.56 4.54 -26.52
CA TYR A 210 16.28 3.85 -26.68
C TYR A 210 15.98 3.62 -28.16
N ASP A 211 16.48 2.49 -28.69
CA ASP A 211 15.95 1.93 -29.93
C ASP A 211 14.46 1.62 -29.73
N GLU A 212 13.63 2.35 -30.47
CA GLU A 212 12.23 2.06 -30.69
C GLU A 212 12.12 0.62 -31.22
N PHE A 213 11.60 -0.30 -30.41
CA PHE A 213 11.18 -1.61 -30.93
C PHE A 213 10.06 -1.35 -31.93
N GLU A 214 10.41 -1.32 -33.22
CA GLU A 214 9.43 -1.45 -34.31
C GLU A 214 8.62 -2.72 -34.04
N VAL A 215 7.33 -2.53 -33.75
CA VAL A 215 6.37 -3.61 -33.77
C VAL A 215 6.22 -3.97 -35.24
N ASP A 216 6.81 -5.09 -35.62
CA ASP A 216 6.61 -5.74 -36.92
C ASP A 216 5.11 -6.02 -37.06
N GLU A 217 4.40 -5.12 -37.75
CA GLU A 217 3.04 -5.36 -38.21
C GLU A 217 3.12 -6.50 -39.23
N GLY A 218 3.00 -7.72 -38.71
CA GLY A 218 2.78 -8.94 -39.47
C GLY A 218 1.57 -8.77 -40.37
N ASN A 219 1.86 -8.35 -41.58
CA ASN A 219 1.01 -8.29 -42.74
C ASN A 219 0.72 -9.73 -43.22
N ASP A 220 -0.34 -10.34 -42.70
CA ASP A 220 -0.92 -11.54 -43.29
C ASP A 220 -2.20 -11.16 -44.03
N GLY A 221 -2.00 -10.77 -45.30
CA GLY A 221 -3.03 -10.76 -46.31
C GLY A 221 -3.27 -12.17 -46.87
N ASP A 222 -4.56 -12.44 -47.08
CA ASP A 222 -5.16 -13.29 -48.11
C ASP A 222 -4.99 -14.83 -48.02
N GLU A 223 -6.12 -15.53 -47.87
CA GLU A 223 -6.65 -16.36 -48.97
C GLU A 223 -8.10 -16.80 -48.67
N GLU A 224 -9.05 -16.22 -49.43
CA GLU A 224 -10.32 -16.86 -49.75
C GLU A 224 -10.05 -18.13 -50.57
N LYS A 225 -10.64 -19.27 -50.18
CA LYS A 225 -11.10 -20.30 -51.13
C LYS A 225 -12.41 -20.90 -50.65
N ASP A 226 -13.44 -20.66 -51.45
CA ASP A 226 -14.66 -21.45 -51.55
C ASP A 226 -14.32 -22.92 -51.86
N ASP A 227 -15.10 -23.85 -51.31
CA ASP A 227 -15.47 -25.09 -51.99
C ASP A 227 -16.82 -25.56 -51.43
N GLU A 228 -17.83 -25.53 -52.30
CA GLU A 228 -19.09 -26.25 -52.16
C GLU A 228 -18.83 -27.76 -52.32
N GLU A 229 -19.46 -28.60 -51.48
CA GLU A 229 -20.14 -29.80 -51.98
C GLU A 229 -21.11 -30.40 -50.94
N LYS A 230 -22.32 -30.65 -51.41
CA LYS A 230 -23.41 -31.35 -50.74
C LYS A 230 -23.14 -32.86 -50.78
N GLU A 231 -23.60 -33.61 -49.78
CA GLU A 231 -24.45 -34.79 -50.04
C GLU A 231 -25.11 -35.33 -48.77
N ASP A 232 -26.30 -35.86 -49.01
CA ASP A 232 -27.33 -36.34 -48.09
C ASP A 232 -26.95 -37.64 -47.35
N GLN A 233 -27.56 -37.88 -46.18
CA GLN A 233 -28.48 -39.00 -45.90
C GLN A 233 -28.60 -39.31 -44.39
N ASP A 234 -29.78 -38.98 -43.87
CA ASP A 234 -30.78 -39.89 -43.29
C ASP A 234 -30.49 -40.81 -42.09
N SER A 235 -31.50 -40.82 -41.21
CA SER A 235 -31.87 -41.83 -40.21
C SER A 235 -31.04 -41.97 -38.91
N SER A 236 -31.63 -41.54 -37.78
CA SER A 236 -32.31 -42.44 -36.82
C SER A 236 -32.34 -41.87 -35.38
N ASN A 237 -33.57 -41.83 -34.84
CA ASN A 237 -33.96 -42.15 -33.46
C ASN A 237 -33.24 -41.49 -32.26
N ASP A 238 -33.96 -40.68 -31.48
CA ASP A 238 -34.63 -41.16 -30.25
C ASP A 238 -35.32 -40.00 -29.48
N ASN A 239 -36.53 -40.30 -29.01
CA ASN A 239 -37.45 -39.59 -28.10
C ASN A 239 -38.33 -38.44 -28.62
#